data_AF-M0APG7-F1
#
_entry.id   AF-M0APG7-F1
#
_cell.length_a   1.000
_cell.length_b   1.000
_cell.length_c   1.000
_cell.angle_alpha   90.00
_cell.angle_beta   90.00
_cell.angle_gamma   90.00
#
_symmetry.space_group_name_H-M   'P 1'
#
loop_
_entity.id
_entity.type
_entity.pdbx_description
1 polymer ?
#
loop_
_entity_poly.entity_id
_entity_poly.type
_entity_poly.pdbx_seq_one_letter_code
_entity_poly.pdbx_strand_id
1 'polypeptide(L)'
;MSARSNVAPSTITVDLVDGGIVVQYLDGREVFYHGPPEPVAESIKTPPGKDVHVLVTDPDGVEGVMTYVNDRDTHDDILEGTGVGRVMLSDDDEEVLFPGVTVMTDAYSIRVDADLSLVDGRVFVFAEDEMSEHAYELVAESEIDS
;
A
#
# COMPACT_ATOMS: atom_id res chain seq x y z
N MET A 1 -25.93 -4.61 6.15
CA MET A 1 -25.74 -3.31 5.51
C MET A 1 -24.27 -3.24 5.19
N SER A 2 -23.91 -3.23 3.91
CA SER A 2 -22.52 -3.06 3.47
C SER A 2 -22.19 -1.58 3.61
N ALA A 3 -21.58 -1.20 4.75
CA ALA A 3 -20.90 0.07 4.81
C ALA A 3 -19.71 0.02 3.85
N ARG A 4 -19.23 1.18 3.44
CA ARG A 4 -17.92 1.36 2.79
C ARG A 4 -17.24 2.43 3.61
N SER A 5 -16.60 2.02 4.68
CA SER A 5 -15.99 2.90 5.68
C SER A 5 -14.50 2.65 5.86
N ASN A 6 -13.82 3.47 6.66
CA ASN A 6 -12.43 3.22 6.99
C ASN A 6 -12.34 1.94 7.84
N VAL A 7 -11.39 1.06 7.49
CA VAL A 7 -11.13 -0.20 8.19
C VAL A 7 -9.70 -0.15 8.70
N ALA A 8 -9.48 -0.47 9.98
CA ALA A 8 -8.14 -0.51 10.55
C ALA A 8 -7.38 -1.74 10.02
N PRO A 9 -6.14 -1.58 9.54
CA PRO A 9 -5.32 -2.72 9.13
C PRO A 9 -4.90 -3.55 10.33
N SER A 10 -4.61 -4.82 10.07
CA SER A 10 -3.94 -5.74 10.99
C SER A 10 -2.60 -6.17 10.41
N THR A 11 -1.70 -6.64 11.28
CA THR A 11 -0.44 -7.22 10.83
C THR A 11 -0.70 -8.52 10.07
N ILE A 12 -0.12 -8.62 8.88
CA ILE A 12 -0.20 -9.77 7.98
C ILE A 12 1.21 -10.23 7.59
N THR A 13 1.33 -11.49 7.17
CA THR A 13 2.62 -12.05 6.75
C THR A 13 2.97 -11.57 5.34
N VAL A 14 4.25 -11.23 5.15
CA VAL A 14 4.83 -10.78 3.89
C VAL A 14 6.03 -11.66 3.54
N ASP A 15 6.19 -11.96 2.26
CA ASP A 15 7.40 -12.62 1.74
C ASP A 15 7.91 -11.87 0.52
N LEU A 16 9.13 -11.34 0.63
CA LEU A 16 9.79 -10.54 -0.41
C LEU A 16 10.67 -11.48 -1.24
N VAL A 17 10.29 -11.68 -2.51
CA VAL A 17 10.96 -12.62 -3.41
C VAL A 17 11.49 -11.89 -4.65
N ASP A 18 12.46 -12.47 -5.36
CA ASP A 18 13.06 -11.86 -6.56
C ASP A 18 12.02 -11.49 -7.65
N GLY A 19 10.89 -12.20 -7.67
CA GLY A 19 9.81 -12.00 -8.64
C GLY A 19 8.73 -10.98 -8.23
N GLY A 20 8.76 -10.45 -7.00
CA GLY A 20 7.72 -9.56 -6.47
C GLY A 20 7.45 -9.76 -4.98
N ILE A 21 6.22 -9.49 -4.55
CA ILE A 21 5.85 -9.47 -3.12
C ILE A 21 4.66 -10.38 -2.89
N VAL A 22 4.82 -11.38 -2.02
CA VAL A 22 3.72 -12.26 -1.59
C VAL A 22 3.15 -11.71 -0.29
N VAL A 23 1.82 -11.59 -0.23
CA VAL A 23 1.09 -11.16 0.96
C VAL A 23 0.10 -12.24 1.34
N GLN A 24 0.17 -12.71 2.58
CA GLN A 24 -0.75 -13.71 3.11
C GLN A 24 -1.74 -13.05 4.08
N TYR A 25 -3.01 -13.06 3.70
CA TYR A 25 -4.10 -12.51 4.50
C TYR A 25 -4.46 -13.44 5.66
N LEU A 26 -5.13 -12.87 6.68
CA LEU A 26 -5.54 -13.59 7.89
C LEU A 26 -6.58 -14.69 7.64
N ASP A 27 -7.28 -14.64 6.50
CA ASP A 27 -8.20 -15.69 6.07
C ASP A 27 -7.53 -16.86 5.32
N GLY A 28 -6.20 -16.82 5.20
CA GLY A 28 -5.39 -17.86 4.56
C GLY A 28 -5.26 -17.73 3.05
N ARG A 29 -5.81 -16.68 2.43
CA ARG A 29 -5.54 -16.37 1.03
C ARG A 29 -4.15 -15.74 0.86
N GLU A 30 -3.53 -16.04 -0.27
CA GLU A 30 -2.25 -15.46 -0.67
C GLU A 30 -2.44 -14.68 -1.97
N VAL A 31 -1.89 -13.47 -2.00
CA VAL A 31 -1.84 -12.59 -3.16
C VAL A 31 -0.39 -12.34 -3.52
N PHE A 32 -0.07 -12.41 -4.81
CA PHE A 32 1.26 -12.16 -5.31
C PHE A 32 1.24 -10.93 -6.21
N TYR A 33 1.90 -9.87 -5.75
CA TYR A 33 2.15 -8.67 -6.54
C TYR A 33 3.35 -8.91 -7.44
N HIS A 34 3.11 -8.92 -8.75
CA HIS A 34 4.09 -9.32 -9.74
C HIS A 34 5.11 -8.21 -10.06
N GLY A 35 6.35 -8.62 -10.26
CA GLY A 35 7.45 -7.77 -10.69
C GLY A 35 8.26 -7.22 -9.52
N PRO A 36 9.58 -7.09 -9.67
CA PRO A 36 10.39 -6.42 -8.66
C PRO A 36 9.91 -4.97 -8.55
N PRO A 37 9.68 -4.46 -7.33
CA PRO A 37 9.22 -3.09 -7.14
C PRO A 37 10.27 -2.10 -7.66
N GLU A 38 9.83 -1.09 -8.38
CA GLU A 38 10.69 -0.02 -8.89
C GLU A 38 11.03 0.95 -7.74
N PRO A 39 12.32 1.21 -7.45
CA PRO A 39 12.70 2.14 -6.39
C PRO A 39 12.36 3.58 -6.79
N VAL A 40 11.69 4.31 -5.90
CA VAL A 40 11.28 5.71 -6.07
C VAL A 40 11.63 6.53 -4.82
N ALA A 41 12.09 7.77 -5.02
CA ALA A 41 12.61 8.62 -3.96
C ALA A 41 11.46 9.19 -3.11
N GLU A 42 11.26 8.64 -1.91
CA GLU A 42 10.42 9.14 -0.80
C GLU A 42 8.93 9.41 -1.07
N SER A 43 8.53 9.64 -2.32
CA SER A 43 7.17 9.97 -2.73
C SER A 43 6.88 9.52 -4.15
N ILE A 44 5.64 9.11 -4.41
CA ILE A 44 5.17 8.73 -5.74
C ILE A 44 3.78 9.27 -5.99
N LYS A 45 3.54 9.74 -7.23
CA LYS A 45 2.20 10.00 -7.75
C LYS A 45 1.78 8.84 -8.64
N THR A 46 0.75 8.10 -8.24
CA THR A 46 0.27 6.97 -9.01
C THR A 46 -0.44 7.41 -10.30
N PRO A 47 -0.47 6.57 -11.34
CA PRO A 47 -1.27 6.83 -12.52
C PRO A 47 -2.76 7.03 -12.14
N PRO A 48 -3.48 7.95 -12.82
CA PRO A 48 -4.86 8.25 -12.45
C PRO A 48 -5.78 7.07 -12.72
N GLY A 49 -6.75 6.86 -11.82
CA GLY A 49 -7.77 5.82 -11.95
C GLY A 49 -7.29 4.39 -11.68
N LYS A 50 -6.12 4.21 -11.05
CA LYS A 50 -5.64 2.92 -10.55
C LYS A 50 -6.12 2.66 -9.13
N ASP A 51 -6.31 1.40 -8.79
CA ASP A 51 -6.46 0.95 -7.41
C ASP A 51 -5.09 1.01 -6.74
N VAL A 52 -5.05 1.64 -5.57
CA VAL A 52 -3.80 1.93 -4.86
C VAL A 52 -3.76 1.17 -3.54
N HIS A 53 -2.77 0.30 -3.42
CA HIS A 53 -2.51 -0.48 -2.22
C HIS A 53 -1.15 -0.07 -1.64
N VAL A 54 -1.12 0.22 -0.34
CA VAL A 54 0.10 0.61 0.37
C VAL A 54 0.43 -0.46 1.40
N LEU A 55 1.63 -1.02 1.31
CA LEU A 55 2.16 -1.98 2.24
C LEU A 55 3.33 -1.36 3.01
N VAL A 56 3.25 -1.37 4.33
CA VAL A 56 4.36 -1.00 5.20
C VAL A 56 4.82 -2.26 5.92
N THR A 57 6.06 -2.68 5.67
CA THR A 57 6.64 -3.87 6.29
C THR A 57 7.44 -3.52 7.54
N ASP A 58 7.77 -4.55 8.31
CA ASP A 58 8.83 -4.50 9.29
C ASP A 58 10.23 -4.47 8.62
N PRO A 59 11.31 -4.20 9.40
CA PRO A 59 12.68 -4.17 8.87
C PRO A 59 13.15 -5.51 8.32
N ASP A 60 12.63 -6.62 8.86
CA ASP A 60 12.99 -7.97 8.43
C ASP A 60 12.22 -8.39 7.16
N GLY A 61 11.17 -7.67 6.77
CA GLY A 61 10.37 -7.90 5.56
C GLY A 61 9.48 -9.15 5.63
N VAL A 62 9.13 -9.59 6.85
CA VAL A 62 8.36 -10.82 7.09
C VAL A 62 6.93 -10.54 7.54
N GLU A 63 6.68 -9.34 8.07
CA GLU A 63 5.38 -8.90 8.53
C GLU A 63 5.11 -7.47 8.06
N GLY A 64 3.84 -7.09 7.93
CA GLY A 64 3.50 -5.74 7.53
C GLY A 64 2.02 -5.41 7.70
N VAL A 65 1.66 -4.17 7.41
CA VAL A 65 0.28 -3.70 7.36
C VAL A 65 -0.05 -3.27 5.93
N MET A 66 -1.11 -3.86 5.38
CA MET A 66 -1.62 -3.50 4.05
C MET A 66 -2.84 -2.60 4.20
N THR A 67 -2.86 -1.49 3.46
CA THR A 67 -3.99 -0.57 3.43
C THR A 67 -4.37 -0.22 2.00
N TYR A 68 -5.66 -0.33 1.69
CA TYR A 68 -6.22 0.05 0.39
C TYR A 68 -6.74 1.48 0.44
N VAL A 69 -6.39 2.27 -0.57
CA VAL A 69 -6.81 3.67 -0.66
C VAL A 69 -7.97 3.77 -1.63
N ASN A 70 -9.11 4.28 -1.16
CA ASN A 70 -10.32 4.49 -1.96
C ASN A 70 -10.92 3.23 -2.62
N ASP A 71 -10.63 2.03 -2.08
CA ASP A 71 -11.29 0.78 -2.50
C ASP A 71 -12.81 0.88 -2.29
N ARG A 72 -13.57 0.74 -3.39
CA ARG A 72 -15.04 0.79 -3.37
C ARG A 72 -15.69 -0.56 -3.65
N ASP A 73 -14.91 -1.56 -4.01
CA ASP A 73 -15.44 -2.86 -4.43
C ASP A 73 -15.45 -3.87 -3.28
N THR A 74 -14.55 -3.72 -2.32
CA THR A 74 -14.45 -4.63 -1.18
C THR A 74 -15.36 -4.20 -0.03
N HIS A 75 -16.00 -5.18 0.60
CA HIS A 75 -16.86 -4.94 1.75
C HIS A 75 -16.05 -4.90 3.05
N ASP A 76 -16.48 -4.11 4.03
CA ASP A 76 -15.78 -3.92 5.31
C ASP A 76 -15.53 -5.25 6.03
N ASP A 77 -16.51 -6.15 6.04
CA ASP A 77 -16.40 -7.47 6.69
C ASP A 77 -15.39 -8.40 6.01
N ILE A 78 -15.19 -8.25 4.69
CA ILE A 78 -14.15 -8.97 3.96
C ILE A 78 -12.77 -8.42 4.36
N LEU A 79 -12.62 -7.10 4.40
CA LEU A 79 -11.35 -6.44 4.76
C LEU A 79 -10.94 -6.72 6.21
N GLU A 80 -11.89 -6.63 7.14
CA GLU A 80 -11.68 -7.00 8.54
C GLU A 80 -11.27 -8.47 8.69
N GLY A 81 -11.85 -9.36 7.88
CA GLY A 81 -11.52 -10.78 7.86
C GLY A 81 -10.14 -11.10 7.27
N THR A 82 -9.66 -10.30 6.31
CA THR A 82 -8.33 -10.47 5.70
C THR A 82 -7.22 -9.80 6.49
N GLY A 83 -7.55 -8.84 7.36
CA GLY A 83 -6.58 -7.97 8.02
C GLY A 83 -6.12 -6.79 7.17
N VAL A 84 -6.71 -6.58 6.00
CA VAL A 84 -6.40 -5.44 5.13
C VAL A 84 -7.15 -4.21 5.62
N GLY A 85 -6.44 -3.10 5.79
CA GLY A 85 -7.02 -1.82 6.13
C GLY A 85 -7.61 -1.12 4.90
N ARG A 86 -8.43 -0.12 5.14
CA ARG A 86 -8.88 0.80 4.10
C ARG A 86 -9.02 2.21 4.62
N VAL A 87 -8.62 3.16 3.79
CA VAL A 87 -8.94 4.58 3.97
C VAL A 87 -9.75 5.09 2.79
N MET A 88 -10.78 5.87 3.09
CA MET A 88 -11.60 6.59 2.12
C MET A 88 -11.25 8.06 2.22
N LEU A 89 -10.57 8.57 1.20
CA LEU A 89 -10.20 9.97 1.07
C LEU A 89 -11.25 10.70 0.23
N SER A 90 -11.61 11.90 0.64
CA SER A 90 -12.39 12.84 -0.17
C SER A 90 -11.49 13.63 -1.12
N ASP A 91 -12.08 14.51 -1.95
CA ASP A 91 -11.29 15.41 -2.81
C ASP A 91 -10.42 16.36 -1.95
N ASP A 92 -9.13 16.48 -2.29
CA ASP A 92 -8.12 17.27 -1.57
C ASP A 92 -7.90 16.84 -0.10
N ASP A 93 -8.19 15.58 0.21
CA ASP A 93 -8.06 14.99 1.55
C ASP A 93 -6.71 14.26 1.70
N GLU A 94 -6.23 14.20 2.94
CA GLU A 94 -4.99 13.50 3.30
C GLU A 94 -5.22 12.65 4.57
N GLU A 95 -4.61 11.46 4.61
CA GLU A 95 -4.71 10.55 5.76
C GLU A 95 -3.35 9.88 6.02
N VAL A 96 -3.03 9.73 7.30
CA VAL A 96 -1.81 9.03 7.74
C VAL A 96 -2.12 7.55 7.91
N LEU A 97 -1.47 6.69 7.11
CA LEU A 97 -1.67 5.25 7.15
C LEU A 97 -0.86 4.57 8.25
N PHE A 98 0.37 5.05 8.42
CA PHE A 98 1.34 4.55 9.38
C PHE A 98 2.24 5.73 9.81
N PRO A 99 2.84 5.75 11.01
CA PRO A 99 3.80 6.79 11.35
C PRO A 99 4.87 6.98 10.27
N GLY A 100 4.88 8.17 9.64
CA GLY A 100 5.77 8.49 8.52
C GLY A 100 5.18 8.24 7.13
N VAL A 101 4.08 7.51 6.97
CA VAL A 101 3.46 7.21 5.67
C VAL A 101 2.11 7.92 5.55
N THR A 102 2.02 8.85 4.60
CA THR A 102 0.82 9.65 4.34
C THR A 102 0.35 9.43 2.91
N VAL A 103 -0.96 9.38 2.73
CA VAL A 103 -1.59 9.35 1.42
C VAL A 103 -2.50 10.55 1.24
N MET A 104 -2.55 11.08 0.03
CA MET A 104 -3.44 12.17 -0.29
C MET A 104 -3.99 12.03 -1.71
N THR A 105 -5.18 12.57 -1.92
CA THR A 105 -5.74 12.69 -3.27
C THR A 105 -5.12 13.88 -4.00
N ASP A 106 -4.66 13.67 -5.22
CA ASP A 106 -4.19 14.72 -6.14
C ASP A 106 -4.98 14.60 -7.45
N ALA A 107 -6.11 15.31 -7.49
CA ALA A 107 -7.13 15.22 -8.54
C ALA A 107 -7.65 13.78 -8.74
N TYR A 108 -7.20 13.09 -9.79
CA TYR A 108 -7.61 11.71 -10.11
C TYR A 108 -6.55 10.66 -9.76
N SER A 109 -5.45 11.08 -9.13
CA SER A 109 -4.33 10.24 -8.71
C SER A 109 -4.25 10.21 -7.18
N ILE A 110 -3.59 9.18 -6.65
CA ILE A 110 -3.17 9.16 -5.26
C ILE A 110 -1.69 9.48 -5.21
N ARG A 111 -1.33 10.37 -4.30
CA ARG A 111 0.06 10.63 -3.94
C ARG A 111 0.34 9.93 -2.62
N VAL A 112 1.47 9.23 -2.56
CA VAL A 112 1.97 8.58 -1.35
C VAL A 112 3.31 9.23 -1.02
N ASP A 113 3.46 9.69 0.22
CA ASP A 113 4.68 10.25 0.76
C ASP A 113 5.11 9.42 1.99
N ALA A 114 6.38 9.04 2.05
CA ALA A 114 6.97 8.30 3.15
C ALA A 114 8.19 9.02 3.71
N ASP A 115 8.11 9.43 4.97
CA ASP A 115 9.25 9.86 5.78
C ASP A 115 9.96 8.62 6.34
N LEU A 116 10.97 8.16 5.60
CA LEU A 116 11.78 6.99 5.93
C LEU A 116 12.63 7.18 7.19
N SER A 117 12.69 8.38 7.77
CA SER A 117 13.32 8.58 9.09
C SER A 117 12.41 8.14 10.25
N LEU A 118 11.11 7.98 9.99
CA LEU A 118 10.10 7.54 10.95
C LEU A 118 9.65 6.09 10.74
N VAL A 119 9.97 5.51 9.58
CA VAL A 119 9.64 4.13 9.22
C VAL A 119 10.88 3.27 9.37
N ASP A 120 10.87 2.32 10.30
CA ASP A 120 12.00 1.41 10.49
C ASP A 120 12.06 0.29 9.42
N GLY A 121 10.95 0.03 8.72
CA GLY A 121 10.84 -0.99 7.67
C GLY A 121 10.78 -0.44 6.24
N ARG A 122 10.13 -1.17 5.33
CA ARG A 122 10.04 -0.82 3.90
C ARG A 122 8.63 -0.40 3.54
N VAL A 123 8.49 0.50 2.57
CA VAL A 123 7.19 1.00 2.11
C VAL A 123 7.03 0.68 0.62
N PHE A 124 5.99 -0.07 0.30
CA PHE A 124 5.65 -0.43 -1.07
C PHE A 124 4.31 0.17 -1.47
N VAL A 125 4.23 0.63 -2.70
CA VAL A 125 3.02 1.18 -3.32
C VAL A 125 2.71 0.38 -4.57
N PHE A 126 1.53 -0.23 -4.59
CA PHE A 126 1.01 -0.93 -5.76
C PHE A 126 -0.07 -0.07 -6.40
N ALA A 127 0.02 0.11 -7.71
CA ALA A 127 -0.97 0.80 -8.51
C ALA A 127 -1.41 -0.12 -9.65
N GLU A 128 -2.61 -0.68 -9.53
CA GLU A 128 -3.11 -1.72 -10.44
C GLU A 128 -4.51 -1.44 -10.98
N ASP A 129 -4.82 -2.05 -12.10
CA ASP A 129 -6.18 -2.23 -12.62
C ASP A 129 -6.23 -3.51 -13.47
N GLU A 130 -7.35 -3.76 -14.14
CA GLU A 130 -7.52 -4.93 -15.02
C GLU A 130 -6.52 -4.97 -16.20
N MET A 131 -5.80 -3.87 -16.49
CA MET A 131 -4.96 -3.73 -17.68
C MET A 131 -3.46 -3.64 -17.38
N SER A 132 -3.06 -3.18 -16.20
CA SER A 132 -1.65 -3.05 -15.83
C SER A 132 -1.44 -3.09 -14.32
N GLU A 133 -0.30 -3.65 -13.92
CA GLU A 133 0.18 -3.68 -12.54
C GLU A 133 1.49 -2.90 -12.44
N HIS A 134 1.59 -2.02 -11.43
CA HIS A 134 2.82 -1.32 -11.10
C HIS A 134 3.13 -1.51 -9.61
N ALA A 135 4.37 -1.86 -9.30
CA ALA A 135 4.87 -1.96 -7.94
C ALA A 135 6.04 -0.98 -7.77
N TYR A 136 5.98 -0.18 -6.72
CA TYR A 136 7.00 0.80 -6.36
C TYR A 136 7.48 0.54 -4.94
N GLU A 137 8.75 0.79 -4.68
CA GLU A 137 9.34 0.83 -3.34
C GLU A 137 9.81 2.25 -3.05
N LEU A 138 9.33 2.84 -1.95
CA LEU A 138 9.81 4.14 -1.51
C LEU A 138 11.12 3.96 -0.75
N VAL A 139 12.21 4.47 -1.34
CA VAL A 139 13.57 4.41 -0.81
C VAL A 139 14.09 5.83 -0.57
N ALA A 140 15.18 5.94 0.21
CA ALA A 140 15.78 7.23 0.48
C ALA A 140 16.36 7.82 -0.82
N GLU A 141 16.33 9.14 -0.97
CA GLU A 141 16.86 9.79 -2.19
C GLU A 141 18.32 9.38 -2.48
N SER A 142 19.11 9.10 -1.44
CA SER A 142 20.50 8.63 -1.57
C SER A 142 20.66 7.26 -2.25
N GLU A 143 19.60 6.45 -2.31
CA GLU A 143 19.64 5.08 -2.85
C GLU A 143 19.27 5.00 -4.33
N ILE A 144 18.70 6.07 -4.90
CA ILE A 144 18.19 6.11 -6.30
C ILE A 144 19.33 6.27 -7.32
N ASP A 145 20.44 6.89 -6.90
CA ASP A 145 21.60 7.24 -7.74
C ASP A 145 22.79 6.25 -7.61
N SER A 146 22.60 5.09 -6.97
CA SER A 146 23.67 4.10 -6.70
C SER A 146 23.84 3.01 -7.77
#